data_AF-A0A855IQC5-F1
#
_entry.id   AF-A0A855IQC5-F1
#
_cell.length_a   1.000
_cell.length_b   1.000
_cell.length_c   1.000
_cell.angle_alpha   90.00
_cell.angle_beta   90.00
_cell.angle_gamma   90.00
#
_symmetry.space_group_name_H-M   'P 1'
#
loop_
_entity.id
_entity.type
_entity.pdbx_description
1 polymer ?
#
loop_
_entity_poly.entity_id
_entity_poly.type
_entity_poly.pdbx_seq_one_letter_code
_entity_poly.pdbx_strand_id
1 'polypeptide(L)'
;MSKIHIDWEGPFSLEKIKAMNGDTDYGVYQAYGKHVIYGNSVLLYIGQANYQTFGKRIPQHEKWGYMCDSNNLEFYVGKLGSNDAVSQVIWQEQIDIAEKLLIFAHTPAYNSSNINSLSGIPFDTTVYNWGNQRSLFPEVSAYRYFATYEDHFDTYRIFTCEE
;
A
#
# COMPACT_ATOMS: atom_id res chain seq x y z
N MET A 1 10.55 -16.92 -0.93
CA MET A 1 10.54 -15.48 -0.59
C MET A 1 9.76 -14.75 -1.67
N SER A 2 8.54 -14.30 -1.37
CA SER A 2 7.74 -13.55 -2.35
C SER A 2 8.13 -12.08 -2.31
N LYS A 3 8.77 -11.59 -3.38
CA LYS A 3 9.17 -10.17 -3.50
C LYS A 3 8.18 -9.46 -4.41
N ILE A 4 7.49 -8.46 -3.89
CA ILE A 4 6.54 -7.64 -4.64
C ILE A 4 7.14 -6.25 -4.80
N HIS A 5 7.35 -5.82 -6.04
CA HIS A 5 7.90 -4.49 -6.33
C HIS A 5 6.78 -3.59 -6.84
N ILE A 6 6.65 -2.40 -6.25
CA ILE A 6 5.64 -1.41 -6.63
C ILE A 6 6.34 -0.12 -7.01
N ASP A 7 6.13 0.35 -8.24
CA ASP A 7 6.59 1.65 -8.70
C ASP A 7 5.47 2.68 -8.52
N TRP A 8 5.75 3.72 -7.73
CA TRP A 8 4.78 4.73 -7.35
C TRP A 8 4.92 6.01 -8.17
N GLU A 9 3.81 6.45 -8.74
CA GLU A 9 3.68 7.71 -9.47
C GLU A 9 2.65 8.63 -8.81
N GLY A 10 2.88 9.94 -8.91
CA GLY A 10 2.01 10.98 -8.37
C GLY A 10 2.79 12.21 -7.90
N PRO A 11 2.12 13.22 -7.31
CA PRO A 11 0.68 13.24 -7.03
C PRO A 11 -0.17 13.47 -8.29
N PHE A 12 -1.34 12.83 -8.33
CA PHE A 12 -2.37 13.03 -9.34
C PHE A 12 -3.64 13.61 -8.74
N SER A 13 -4.31 14.49 -9.49
CA SER A 13 -5.67 14.93 -9.16
C SER A 13 -6.68 13.85 -9.55
N LEU A 14 -7.89 13.92 -8.99
CA LEU A 14 -8.98 13.01 -9.35
C LEU A 14 -9.30 13.04 -10.86
N GLU A 15 -9.18 14.20 -11.50
CA GLU A 15 -9.38 14.33 -12.95
C GLU A 15 -8.34 13.54 -13.76
N LYS A 16 -7.06 13.62 -13.38
CA LYS A 16 -6.01 12.82 -14.01
C LYS A 16 -6.24 11.32 -13.79
N ILE A 17 -6.63 10.93 -12.58
CA ILE A 17 -6.96 9.53 -12.26
C ILE A 17 -8.08 9.00 -13.16
N LYS A 18 -9.15 9.77 -13.40
CA LYS A 18 -10.27 9.34 -14.27
C LYS A 18 -9.84 8.96 -15.69
N ALA A 19 -8.71 9.51 -16.18
CA ALA A 19 -8.16 9.18 -17.49
C ALA A 19 -7.34 7.87 -17.51
N MET A 20 -6.95 7.33 -16.35
CA MET A 20 -6.12 6.12 -16.22
C MET A 20 -6.96 4.85 -16.42
N ASN A 21 -7.16 4.46 -17.68
CA ASN A 21 -7.92 3.29 -18.08
C ASN A 21 -7.15 2.34 -19.01
N GLY A 22 -5.83 2.49 -19.11
CA GLY A 22 -4.98 1.60 -19.90
C GLY A 22 -4.80 0.22 -19.26
N ASP A 23 -4.21 -0.69 -20.03
CA ASP A 23 -4.00 -2.09 -19.61
C ASP A 23 -3.06 -2.24 -18.41
N THR A 24 -2.25 -1.21 -18.13
CA THR A 24 -1.34 -1.15 -16.98
C THR A 24 -1.90 -0.38 -15.78
N ASP A 25 -3.09 0.22 -15.90
CA ASP A 25 -3.64 1.12 -14.87
C ASP A 25 -4.38 0.34 -13.78
N TYR A 26 -3.69 -0.66 -13.22
CA TYR A 26 -4.11 -1.52 -12.11
C TYR A 26 -2.99 -1.59 -11.07
N GLY A 27 -3.34 -1.91 -9.83
CA GLY A 27 -2.38 -2.00 -8.75
C GLY A 27 -2.93 -1.48 -7.42
N VAL A 28 -2.06 -0.85 -6.64
CA VAL A 28 -2.39 -0.25 -5.34
C VAL A 28 -2.42 1.26 -5.50
N TYR A 29 -3.18 1.98 -4.68
CA TYR A 29 -3.20 3.43 -4.69
C TYR A 29 -3.26 4.00 -3.27
N GLN A 30 -2.77 5.21 -3.11
CA GLN A 30 -2.84 6.00 -1.88
C GLN A 30 -3.67 7.25 -2.14
N ALA A 31 -4.43 7.68 -1.14
CA ALA A 31 -5.12 8.98 -1.13
C ALA A 31 -4.63 9.83 0.04
N TYR A 32 -4.26 11.06 -0.25
CA TYR A 32 -3.83 12.08 0.70
C TYR A 32 -4.77 13.27 0.69
N GLY A 33 -4.89 13.92 1.83
CA GLY A 33 -5.71 15.11 1.98
C GLY A 33 -5.80 15.55 3.44
N LYS A 34 -6.86 16.30 3.76
CA LYS A 34 -7.07 16.85 5.09
C LYS A 34 -7.77 15.86 6.02
N HIS A 35 -7.19 15.64 7.20
CA HIS A 35 -7.82 14.96 8.33
C HIS A 35 -8.07 15.96 9.47
N VAL A 36 -9.22 15.85 10.15
CA VAL A 36 -9.62 16.82 11.20
C VAL A 36 -8.67 16.83 12.41
N ILE A 37 -7.99 15.71 12.68
CA ILE A 37 -7.04 15.58 13.80
C ILE A 37 -5.60 15.80 13.34
N TYR A 38 -5.22 15.25 12.18
CA TYR A 38 -3.81 15.14 11.77
C TYR A 38 -3.35 16.27 10.86
N GLY A 39 -4.26 17.18 10.48
CA GLY A 39 -3.94 18.32 9.64
C GLY A 39 -4.04 17.99 8.15
N ASN A 40 -3.26 18.70 7.34
CA ASN A 40 -3.35 18.62 5.88
C ASN A 40 -2.34 17.63 5.29
N SER A 41 -2.63 17.15 4.08
CA SER A 41 -1.71 16.35 3.26
C SER A 41 -1.23 15.04 3.91
N VAL A 42 -2.08 14.41 4.73
CA VAL A 42 -1.80 13.15 5.44
C VAL A 42 -2.33 11.94 4.68
N LEU A 43 -1.76 10.75 4.93
CA LEU A 43 -2.23 9.49 4.34
C LEU A 43 -3.60 9.13 4.92
N LEU A 44 -4.63 9.20 4.08
CA LEU A 44 -6.01 8.94 4.47
C LEU A 44 -6.42 7.50 4.17
N TYR A 45 -5.99 6.99 3.01
CA TYR A 45 -6.46 5.70 2.53
C TYR A 45 -5.42 5.01 1.65
N ILE A 46 -5.34 3.70 1.77
CA ILE A 46 -4.71 2.79 0.82
C ILE A 46 -5.78 1.85 0.30
N GLY A 47 -5.82 1.64 -1.01
CA GLY A 47 -6.72 0.67 -1.62
C GLY A 47 -6.12 0.04 -2.88
N GLN A 48 -6.84 -0.93 -3.43
CA GLN A 48 -6.45 -1.61 -4.68
C GLN A 48 -7.43 -1.38 -5.83
N ALA A 49 -6.89 -1.45 -7.05
CA ALA A 49 -7.57 -1.44 -8.34
C ALA A 49 -7.14 -2.70 -9.12
N ASN A 50 -7.86 -3.80 -8.88
CA ASN A 50 -7.43 -5.15 -9.30
C ASN A 50 -8.30 -5.72 -10.45
N TYR A 51 -9.63 -5.59 -10.32
CA TYR A 51 -10.60 -5.98 -11.36
C TYR A 51 -11.13 -4.79 -12.18
N GLN A 52 -10.72 -3.59 -11.81
CA GLN A 52 -11.08 -2.33 -12.45
C GLN A 52 -9.86 -1.43 -12.45
N THR A 53 -9.72 -0.63 -13.50
CA THR A 53 -8.63 0.35 -13.62
C THR A 53 -8.70 1.40 -12.52
N PHE A 54 -7.58 2.09 -12.24
CA PHE A 54 -7.53 3.22 -11.32
C PHE A 54 -8.61 4.26 -11.63
N GLY A 55 -8.79 4.60 -12.91
CA GLY A 55 -9.77 5.57 -13.38
C GLY A 55 -11.22 5.17 -13.19
N LYS A 56 -11.52 3.88 -12.97
CA LYS A 56 -12.84 3.40 -12.58
C LYS A 56 -12.96 3.23 -11.08
N ARG A 57 -11.98 2.61 -10.44
CA ARG A 57 -12.04 2.20 -9.04
C ARG A 57 -11.96 3.38 -8.08
N ILE A 58 -10.98 4.27 -8.25
CA ILE A 58 -10.75 5.36 -7.30
C ILE A 58 -11.94 6.34 -7.26
N PRO A 59 -12.55 6.75 -8.38
CA PRO A 59 -13.70 7.66 -8.35
C PRO A 59 -14.98 7.09 -7.74
N GLN A 60 -15.11 5.76 -7.61
CA GLN A 60 -16.29 5.12 -6.98
C GLN A 60 -16.38 5.36 -5.48
N HIS A 61 -15.30 5.77 -4.83
CA HIS A 61 -15.32 6.03 -3.40
C HIS A 61 -16.08 7.32 -3.11
N GLU A 62 -17.35 7.19 -2.71
CA GLU A 62 -18.23 8.31 -2.35
C GLU A 62 -17.60 9.23 -1.29
N LYS A 63 -16.75 8.69 -0.42
CA LYS A 63 -16.02 9.42 0.63
C LYS A 63 -15.25 10.63 0.11
N TRP A 64 -14.77 10.63 -1.14
CA TRP A 64 -14.07 11.79 -1.72
C TRP A 64 -14.97 13.02 -1.87
N GLY A 65 -16.27 12.81 -2.16
CA GLY A 65 -17.23 13.90 -2.31
C GLY A 65 -17.66 14.54 -0.98
N TYR A 66 -17.49 13.84 0.14
CA TYR A 66 -17.83 14.33 1.48
C TYR A 66 -16.65 14.93 2.24
N MET A 67 -15.45 14.96 1.64
CA MET A 67 -14.30 15.60 2.28
C MET A 67 -14.46 17.12 2.20
N CYS A 68 -14.29 17.80 3.34
CA CYS A 68 -14.43 19.25 3.44
C CYS A 68 -13.46 20.05 2.54
N ASP A 69 -12.48 19.39 1.93
CA ASP A 69 -11.43 20.00 1.11
C ASP A 69 -11.05 19.07 -0.06
N SER A 70 -12.04 18.76 -0.91
CA SER A 70 -11.89 17.83 -2.04
C SER A 70 -10.91 18.33 -3.11
N ASN A 71 -10.66 19.64 -3.18
CA ASN A 71 -9.68 20.24 -4.11
C ASN A 71 -8.23 19.93 -3.74
N ASN A 72 -7.96 19.56 -2.48
CA ASN A 72 -6.62 19.20 -1.99
C ASN A 72 -6.41 17.68 -1.89
N LEU A 73 -7.21 16.89 -2.61
CA LEU A 73 -7.01 15.45 -2.71
C LEU A 73 -5.89 15.11 -3.69
N GLU A 74 -4.91 14.36 -3.19
CA GLU A 74 -3.75 13.92 -3.96
C GLU A 74 -3.71 12.39 -3.98
N PHE A 75 -3.62 11.82 -5.17
CA PHE A 75 -3.56 10.38 -5.37
C PHE A 75 -2.19 9.95 -5.84
N TYR A 76 -1.72 8.82 -5.32
CA TYR A 76 -0.53 8.13 -5.83
C TYR A 76 -0.97 6.75 -6.29
N VAL A 77 -0.52 6.33 -7.47
CA VAL A 77 -0.81 5.00 -8.01
C VAL A 77 0.48 4.20 -8.04
N GLY A 78 0.39 2.97 -7.57
CA GLY A 78 1.47 2.01 -7.45
C GLY A 78 1.23 0.86 -8.40
N LYS A 79 2.05 0.76 -9.45
CA LYS A 79 1.99 -0.33 -10.43
C LYS A 79 2.99 -1.41 -10.05
N LEU A 80 2.54 -2.66 -10.02
CA LEU A 80 3.41 -3.78 -9.70
C LEU A 80 4.29 -4.14 -10.90
N GLY A 81 5.57 -4.38 -10.65
CA GLY A 81 6.55 -4.73 -11.67
C GLY A 81 7.39 -5.94 -11.30
N SER A 82 7.90 -6.63 -12.31
CA SER A 82 8.86 -7.73 -12.19
C SER A 82 9.70 -7.79 -13.46
N ASN A 83 10.87 -8.42 -13.38
CA ASN A 83 11.68 -8.74 -14.56
C ASN A 83 11.04 -9.88 -15.40
N ASP A 84 10.26 -10.73 -14.73
CA ASP A 84 9.62 -11.89 -15.36
C ASP A 84 8.15 -11.60 -15.68
N ALA A 85 7.67 -12.18 -16.77
CA ALA A 85 6.24 -12.16 -17.09
C ALA A 85 5.46 -12.96 -16.02
N VAL A 86 4.41 -12.36 -15.48
CA VAL A 86 3.52 -12.99 -14.50
C VAL A 86 2.16 -13.26 -15.12
N SER A 87 1.53 -14.37 -14.71
CA SER A 87 0.14 -14.62 -15.09
C SER A 87 -0.78 -13.59 -14.43
N GLN A 88 -1.95 -13.35 -15.03
CA GLN A 88 -2.94 -12.45 -14.45
C GLN A 88 -3.31 -12.87 -13.02
N VAL A 89 -3.53 -14.16 -12.76
CA VAL A 89 -3.88 -14.66 -11.42
C VAL A 89 -2.82 -14.28 -10.38
N ILE A 90 -1.53 -14.48 -10.70
CA ILE A 90 -0.43 -14.14 -9.79
C ILE A 90 -0.36 -12.63 -9.58
N TRP A 91 -0.50 -11.84 -10.64
CA TRP A 91 -0.49 -10.39 -10.54
C TRP A 91 -1.61 -9.87 -9.63
N GLN A 92 -2.83 -10.39 -9.79
CA GLN A 92 -3.98 -10.02 -8.96
C GLN A 92 -3.79 -10.43 -7.49
N GLU A 93 -3.22 -11.60 -7.23
CA GLU A 93 -2.88 -12.06 -5.88
C GLU A 93 -1.83 -11.16 -5.22
N GLN A 94 -0.80 -10.76 -5.97
CA GLN A 94 0.23 -9.85 -5.47
C GLN A 94 -0.33 -8.45 -5.15
N ILE A 95 -1.26 -7.93 -5.94
CA ILE A 95 -1.95 -6.66 -5.64
C ILE A 95 -2.71 -6.77 -4.31
N ASP A 96 -3.44 -7.87 -4.11
CA ASP A 96 -4.25 -8.09 -2.90
C ASP A 96 -3.37 -8.24 -1.65
N ILE A 97 -2.28 -8.99 -1.75
CA ILE A 97 -1.29 -9.14 -0.67
C ILE A 97 -0.62 -7.80 -0.34
N ALA A 98 -0.19 -7.05 -1.37
CA ALA A 98 0.46 -5.76 -1.19
C ALA A 98 -0.45 -4.76 -0.47
N GLU A 99 -1.72 -4.65 -0.89
CA GLU A 99 -2.68 -3.75 -0.26
C GLU A 99 -2.87 -4.09 1.23
N LYS A 100 -3.12 -5.37 1.55
CA LYS A 100 -3.29 -5.83 2.94
C LYS A 100 -2.09 -5.49 3.81
N LEU A 101 -0.88 -5.80 3.33
CA LEU A 101 0.35 -5.57 4.08
C LEU A 101 0.63 -4.08 4.27
N LEU A 102 0.43 -3.26 3.24
CA LEU A 102 0.62 -1.81 3.33
C LEU A 102 -0.41 -1.15 4.25
N ILE A 103 -1.68 -1.57 4.22
CA ILE A 103 -2.70 -1.07 5.16
C ILE A 103 -2.31 -1.40 6.60
N PHE A 104 -1.93 -2.65 6.86
CA PHE A 104 -1.57 -3.08 8.22
C PHE A 104 -0.34 -2.33 8.75
N ALA A 105 0.66 -2.11 7.90
CA ALA A 105 1.90 -1.43 8.27
C ALA A 105 1.72 0.07 8.59
N HIS A 106 0.78 0.75 7.92
CA HIS A 106 0.66 2.21 7.99
C HIS A 106 -0.63 2.70 8.64
N THR A 107 -1.60 1.81 8.87
CA THR A 107 -2.90 2.09 9.51
C THR A 107 -3.55 3.43 9.09
N PRO A 108 -3.80 3.66 7.79
CA PRO A 108 -4.35 4.92 7.31
C PRO A 108 -5.69 5.29 7.98
N ALA A 109 -5.91 6.58 8.19
CA ALA A 109 -7.01 7.08 9.01
C ALA A 109 -8.42 6.59 8.60
N TYR A 110 -8.66 6.36 7.31
CA TYR A 110 -9.97 5.97 6.77
C TYR A 110 -10.05 4.53 6.27
N ASN A 111 -8.98 3.74 6.44
CA ASN A 111 -9.05 2.29 6.27
C ASN A 111 -9.73 1.67 7.50
N SER A 112 -10.74 0.84 7.27
CA SER A 112 -11.43 0.08 8.34
C SER A 112 -11.14 -1.42 8.29
N SER A 113 -10.75 -1.94 7.12
CA SER A 113 -10.38 -3.34 6.90
C SER A 113 -8.87 -3.49 6.92
N ASN A 114 -8.36 -4.67 7.28
CA ASN A 114 -6.93 -5.02 7.32
C ASN A 114 -6.05 -4.17 8.26
N ILE A 115 -6.65 -3.33 9.11
CA ILE A 115 -5.93 -2.52 10.11
C ILE A 115 -5.61 -3.29 11.39
N ASN A 116 -6.40 -4.32 11.72
CA ASN A 116 -6.32 -5.02 13.02
C ASN A 116 -5.92 -6.50 12.90
N SER A 117 -5.83 -7.04 11.68
CA SER A 117 -5.48 -8.44 11.45
C SER A 117 -4.87 -8.63 10.08
N LEU A 118 -3.77 -9.38 10.03
CA LEU A 118 -3.12 -9.79 8.81
C LEU A 118 -3.31 -11.30 8.64
N SER A 119 -3.84 -11.75 7.51
CA SER A 119 -4.05 -13.18 7.22
C SER A 119 -3.99 -13.44 5.72
N GLY A 120 -3.69 -14.70 5.35
CA GLY A 120 -3.58 -15.10 3.95
C GLY A 120 -2.38 -14.50 3.22
N ILE A 121 -1.36 -14.05 3.94
CA ILE A 121 -0.10 -13.54 3.36
C ILE A 121 1.02 -14.54 3.67
N PRO A 122 1.80 -14.98 2.67
CA PRO A 122 2.97 -15.81 2.91
C PRO A 122 3.98 -15.10 3.83
N PHE A 123 4.46 -15.82 4.84
CA PHE A 123 5.31 -15.29 5.91
C PHE A 123 6.60 -14.61 5.41
N ASP A 124 7.14 -15.08 4.28
CA ASP A 124 8.35 -14.59 3.64
C ASP A 124 8.09 -13.53 2.55
N THR A 125 6.91 -12.92 2.56
CA THR A 125 6.54 -11.84 1.63
C THR A 125 7.20 -10.53 2.03
N THR A 126 7.74 -9.80 1.06
CA THR A 126 8.24 -8.43 1.24
C THR A 126 7.79 -7.55 0.09
N VAL A 127 7.21 -6.40 0.43
CA VAL A 127 6.82 -5.34 -0.51
C VAL A 127 7.91 -4.28 -0.53
N TYR A 128 8.42 -3.98 -1.71
CA TYR A 128 9.36 -2.90 -1.96
C TYR A 128 8.64 -1.77 -2.69
N ASN A 129 8.58 -0.61 -2.04
CA ASN A 129 8.03 0.60 -2.62
C ASN A 129 9.18 1.39 -3.26
N TRP A 130 9.00 1.77 -4.52
CA TRP A 130 9.95 2.55 -5.31
C TRP A 130 9.32 3.87 -5.77
N GLY A 131 10.16 4.81 -6.21
CA GLY A 131 9.69 6.06 -6.78
C GLY A 131 8.99 6.95 -5.77
N ASN A 132 7.85 7.53 -6.15
CA ASN A 132 7.15 8.55 -5.37
C ASN A 132 6.25 7.94 -4.27
N GLN A 133 6.80 7.10 -3.39
CA GLN A 133 6.05 6.35 -2.37
C GLN A 133 5.50 7.19 -1.19
N ARG A 134 5.88 8.48 -1.10
CA ARG A 134 5.42 9.45 -0.09
C ARG A 134 5.58 8.97 1.35
N SER A 135 4.50 8.67 2.07
CA SER A 135 4.55 8.28 3.49
C SER A 135 4.75 6.78 3.70
N LEU A 136 4.82 5.97 2.64
CA LEU A 136 5.07 4.54 2.78
C LEU A 136 6.52 4.26 3.16
N PHE A 137 6.72 3.27 4.03
CA PHE A 137 8.05 2.71 4.26
C PHE A 137 8.62 2.15 2.94
N PRO A 138 9.93 2.33 2.68
CA PRO A 138 10.57 1.78 1.47
C PRO A 138 10.42 0.26 1.35
N GLU A 139 10.41 -0.43 2.48
CA GLU A 139 10.27 -1.89 2.55
C GLU A 139 9.29 -2.26 3.66
N VAL A 140 8.37 -3.18 3.36
CA VAL A 140 7.42 -3.73 4.33
C VAL A 140 7.43 -5.25 4.22
N SER A 141 7.83 -5.92 5.29
CA SER A 141 7.94 -7.39 5.35
C SER A 141 6.81 -7.99 6.18
N ALA A 142 6.16 -9.04 5.66
CA ALA A 142 5.17 -9.81 6.41
C ALA A 142 5.79 -10.47 7.64
N TYR A 143 7.04 -10.94 7.50
CA TYR A 143 7.81 -11.54 8.58
C TYR A 143 7.86 -10.64 9.81
N ARG A 144 8.04 -9.32 9.62
CA ARG A 144 8.11 -8.34 10.72
C ARG A 144 6.87 -8.35 11.63
N TYR A 145 5.70 -8.68 11.07
CA TYR A 145 4.42 -8.62 11.75
C TYR A 145 3.93 -9.98 12.25
N PHE A 146 4.38 -11.07 11.64
CA PHE A 146 4.02 -12.43 12.05
C PHE A 146 5.04 -13.07 12.99
N ALA A 147 6.34 -12.75 12.86
CA ALA A 147 7.38 -13.34 13.69
C ALA A 147 7.26 -12.83 15.13
N THR A 148 7.29 -13.76 16.07
CA THR A 148 7.47 -13.44 17.48
C THR A 148 8.95 -13.25 17.82
N TYR A 149 9.23 -12.70 19.01
CA TYR A 149 10.61 -12.60 19.50
C TYR A 149 11.32 -13.96 19.57
N GLU A 150 10.57 -15.00 19.91
CA GLU A 150 11.07 -16.37 19.99
C GLU A 150 11.43 -16.89 18.59
N ASP A 151 10.55 -16.73 17.60
CA ASP A 151 10.81 -17.14 16.20
C ASP A 151 12.04 -16.46 15.58
N HIS A 152 12.36 -15.25 16.04
CA HIS A 152 13.39 -14.42 15.44
C HIS A 152 14.75 -14.60 16.14
N PHE A 153 14.73 -14.93 17.43
CA PHE A 153 15.92 -14.96 18.26
C PHE A 153 15.83 -16.00 19.39
N ASP A 154 15.86 -17.29 19.04
CA ASP A 154 15.99 -18.39 20.01
C ASP A 154 17.15 -18.19 21.02
N THR A 155 18.18 -17.44 20.62
CA THR A 155 19.36 -17.12 21.43
C THR A 155 19.58 -15.62 21.58
N TYR A 156 18.50 -14.81 21.54
CA TYR A 156 18.61 -13.36 21.67
C TYR A 156 19.46 -12.99 22.88
N ARG A 157 20.54 -12.26 22.63
CA ARG A 157 21.34 -11.64 23.67
C ARG A 157 21.72 -10.24 23.21
N ILE A 158 21.45 -9.26 24.06
CA ILE A 158 21.93 -7.90 23.84
C ILE A 158 23.45 -7.98 24.03
N PHE A 159 24.20 -7.58 23.00
CA PHE A 159 25.66 -7.56 23.08
C PHE A 159 26.11 -6.69 24.25
N THR A 160 26.95 -7.23 25.12
CA THR A 160 27.67 -6.48 26.14
C THR A 160 29.02 -6.05 25.58
N CYS A 161 29.43 -4.82 25.88
CA CYS A 161 30.84 -4.44 25.74
C CYS A 161 31.58 -5.10 26.91
N GLU A 162 31.97 -6.37 26.76
CA GLU A 162 33.03 -6.92 27.61
C GLU A 162 34.38 -6.59 26.95
N GLU A 163 35.28 -5.98 27.74
CA GLU A 163 36.69 -5.75 27.38
C GLU A 163 37.46 -7.08 27.22
#